data_AF-B0LQV8-F1
#
_entry.id   AF-B0LQV8-F1
#
_cell.length_a   1.000
_cell.length_b   1.000
_cell.length_c   1.000
_cell.angle_alpha   90.00
_cell.angle_beta   90.00
_cell.angle_gamma   90.00
#
_symmetry.space_group_name_H-M   'P 1'
#
loop_
_entity.id
_entity.type
_entity.pdbx_description
1 polymer ?
#
loop_
_entity_poly.entity_id
_entity_poly.type
_entity_poly.pdbx_seq_one_letter_code
_entity_poly.pdbx_strand_id
1 'polypeptide(L)'
;KLDRLYPLVAGELNRQLGMKVKYVPMVDYTAAVSAFRTGDLDLVWFGGLTDVQARLQKPGAKVLAQRDIDVSFHSIFIANVRSGIRPFNQQKNLTTLKSRRFTFGSENSTSGRLMPQYFPQQAGVKPNDFADGAPGFSGSHDATIALVQSGVYDAGVVNEQVWRANLHDGKASRARVQTIWRTPGYPD
;
A
#
# COMPACT_ATOMS: atom_id res chain seq x y z
N LYS A 1 7.01 -11.97 -10.37
CA LYS A 1 6.21 -11.39 -11.50
C LYS A 1 6.73 -10.00 -11.88
N LEU A 2 6.95 -9.09 -10.90
CA LEU A 2 7.53 -7.77 -11.14
C LEU A 2 8.96 -7.83 -11.71
N ASP A 3 9.82 -8.71 -11.19
CA ASP A 3 11.19 -8.91 -11.71
C ASP A 3 11.25 -9.39 -13.16
N ARG A 4 10.14 -9.86 -13.72
CA ARG A 4 10.03 -10.23 -15.13
C ARG A 4 9.52 -9.08 -15.99
N LEU A 5 8.68 -8.20 -15.43
CA LEU A 5 8.03 -7.11 -16.15
C LEU A 5 8.92 -5.87 -16.25
N TYR A 6 9.60 -5.49 -15.16
CA TYR A 6 10.42 -4.29 -15.15
C TYR A 6 11.67 -4.36 -16.05
N PRO A 7 12.34 -5.52 -16.23
CA PRO A 7 13.37 -5.63 -17.26
C PRO A 7 12.85 -5.42 -18.69
N LEU A 8 11.58 -5.76 -18.97
CA LEU A 8 10.97 -5.49 -20.29
C LEU A 8 10.74 -3.99 -20.48
N VAL A 9 10.27 -3.28 -19.45
CA VAL A 9 10.13 -1.82 -19.46
C VAL A 9 11.49 -1.14 -19.65
N ALA A 10 12.51 -1.57 -18.89
CA ALA A 10 13.86 -1.07 -19.03
C ALA A 10 14.42 -1.32 -20.45
N GLY A 11 14.16 -2.50 -21.02
CA GLY A 11 14.54 -2.83 -22.39
C GLY A 11 13.86 -1.94 -23.44
N GLU A 12 12.58 -1.63 -23.26
CA GLU A 12 11.85 -0.70 -24.13
C GLU A 12 12.41 0.72 -24.05
N LEU A 13 12.61 1.24 -22.83
CA LEU A 13 13.20 2.55 -22.61
C LEU A 13 14.62 2.64 -23.20
N ASN A 14 15.41 1.59 -23.06
CA ASN A 14 16.75 1.51 -23.66
C ASN A 14 16.70 1.69 -25.18
N ARG A 15 15.77 0.98 -25.86
CA ARG A 15 15.58 1.10 -27.31
C ARG A 15 15.11 2.48 -27.72
N GLN A 16 14.11 3.04 -27.05
CA GLN A 16 13.53 4.33 -27.45
C GLN A 16 14.45 5.52 -27.16
N LEU A 17 15.21 5.48 -26.06
CA LEU A 17 16.09 6.56 -25.65
C LEU A 17 17.49 6.46 -26.30
N GLY A 18 17.84 5.31 -26.88
CA GLY A 18 19.18 5.08 -27.43
C GLY A 18 20.29 5.08 -26.38
N MET A 19 19.96 4.80 -25.11
CA MET A 19 20.90 4.81 -23.99
C MET A 19 20.71 3.59 -23.07
N LYS A 20 21.76 3.23 -22.32
CA LYS A 20 21.70 2.09 -21.41
C LYS A 20 20.76 2.35 -20.24
N VAL A 21 19.63 1.65 -20.20
CA VAL A 21 18.70 1.60 -19.06
C VAL A 21 18.83 0.27 -18.34
N LYS A 22 18.98 0.29 -17.01
CA LYS A 22 19.09 -0.89 -16.15
C LYS A 22 17.99 -0.87 -15.10
N TYR A 23 17.24 -1.96 -14.98
CA TYR A 23 16.34 -2.17 -13.85
C TYR A 23 17.14 -2.51 -12.59
N VAL A 24 16.84 -1.85 -11.48
CA VAL A 24 17.43 -2.12 -10.17
C VAL A 24 16.28 -2.43 -9.18
N PRO A 25 16.16 -3.68 -8.69
CA PRO A 25 15.13 -4.01 -7.72
C PRO A 25 15.47 -3.40 -6.35
N MET A 26 14.47 -2.83 -5.69
CA MET A 26 14.59 -2.27 -4.35
C MET A 26 13.86 -3.17 -3.34
N VAL A 27 14.42 -3.27 -2.13
CA VAL A 27 13.87 -4.11 -1.06
C VAL A 27 12.64 -3.52 -0.39
N ASP A 28 12.57 -2.18 -0.31
CA ASP A 28 11.44 -1.45 0.25
C ASP A 28 11.40 0.01 -0.26
N TYR A 29 10.39 0.75 0.19
CA TYR A 29 10.17 2.16 -0.13
C TYR A 29 11.28 3.08 0.38
N THR A 30 11.81 2.84 1.58
CA THR A 30 12.85 3.67 2.20
C THR A 30 14.16 3.56 1.43
N ALA A 31 14.52 2.34 1.01
CA ALA A 31 15.65 2.07 0.16
C ALA A 31 15.51 2.79 -1.20
N ALA A 32 14.32 2.74 -1.81
CA ALA A 32 14.07 3.42 -3.09
C ALA A 32 14.19 4.96 -2.97
N VAL A 33 13.62 5.57 -1.93
CA VAL A 33 13.75 7.02 -1.67
C VAL A 33 15.22 7.39 -1.43
N SER A 34 15.94 6.59 -0.64
CA SER A 34 17.35 6.84 -0.32
C SER A 34 18.24 6.73 -1.56
N ALA A 35 18.08 5.67 -2.35
CA ALA A 35 18.84 5.45 -3.57
C ALA A 35 18.54 6.52 -4.63
N PHE A 36 17.28 6.97 -4.73
CA PHE A 36 16.95 8.10 -5.59
C PHE A 36 17.64 9.39 -5.12
N ARG A 37 17.61 9.67 -3.81
CA ARG A 37 18.28 10.83 -3.21
C ARG A 37 19.78 10.87 -3.49
N THR A 38 20.48 9.74 -3.36
CA THR A 38 21.94 9.64 -3.59
C THR A 38 22.33 9.64 -5.06
N GLY A 39 21.37 9.49 -5.97
CA GLY A 39 21.63 9.41 -7.41
C GLY A 39 21.94 7.99 -7.90
N ASP A 40 21.77 6.97 -7.04
CA ASP A 40 21.88 5.57 -7.44
C ASP A 40 20.68 5.11 -8.29
N LEU A 41 19.56 5.86 -8.23
CA LEU A 41 18.40 5.73 -9.11
C LEU A 41 18.08 7.05 -9.82
N ASP A 42 17.85 6.97 -11.12
CA ASP A 42 17.48 8.11 -11.98
C ASP A 42 15.96 8.27 -12.14
N LEU A 43 15.24 7.16 -12.18
CA LEU A 43 13.79 7.10 -12.40
C LEU A 43 13.17 6.05 -11.48
N VAL A 44 12.14 6.44 -10.72
CA VAL A 44 11.46 5.56 -9.77
C VAL A 44 9.96 5.74 -9.85
N TRP A 45 9.22 4.63 -9.74
CA TRP A 45 7.78 4.65 -9.58
C TRP A 45 7.45 4.78 -8.08
N PHE A 46 7.17 5.99 -7.63
CA PHE A 46 6.75 6.26 -6.26
C PHE A 46 5.23 6.26 -6.13
N GLY A 47 4.73 5.92 -4.93
CA GLY A 47 3.39 6.35 -4.51
C GLY A 47 3.46 7.73 -3.84
N GLY A 48 2.31 8.35 -3.57
CA GLY A 48 2.19 9.74 -3.18
C GLY A 48 3.04 10.15 -1.97
N LEU A 49 3.08 9.35 -0.90
CA LEU A 49 3.94 9.62 0.26
C LEU A 49 5.43 9.60 -0.12
N THR A 50 5.86 8.55 -0.83
CA THR A 50 7.26 8.41 -1.24
C THR A 50 7.69 9.46 -2.28
N ASP A 51 6.78 9.94 -3.13
CA ASP A 51 7.06 11.06 -4.03
C ASP A 51 7.36 12.34 -3.24
N VAL A 52 6.51 12.69 -2.28
CA VAL A 52 6.72 13.86 -1.42
C VAL A 52 8.05 13.72 -0.66
N GLN A 53 8.31 12.57 -0.06
CA GLN A 53 9.57 12.31 0.64
C GLN A 53 10.79 12.45 -0.28
N ALA A 54 10.72 11.91 -1.50
CA ALA A 54 11.80 11.96 -2.48
C ALA A 54 12.08 13.40 -2.94
N ARG A 55 11.04 14.18 -3.28
CA ARG A 55 11.18 15.56 -3.74
C ARG A 55 11.68 16.51 -2.65
N LEU A 56 11.29 16.28 -1.38
CA LEU A 56 11.84 17.03 -0.25
C LEU A 56 13.34 16.78 -0.04
N GLN A 57 13.82 15.58 -0.42
CA GLN A 57 15.20 15.17 -0.20
C GLN A 57 16.11 15.35 -1.42
N LYS A 58 15.56 15.49 -2.62
CA LYS A 58 16.30 15.70 -3.88
C LYS A 58 15.76 16.94 -4.62
N PRO A 59 16.30 18.13 -4.31
CA PRO A 59 15.96 19.35 -5.04
C PRO A 59 16.15 19.15 -6.55
N GLY A 60 15.17 19.60 -7.34
CA GLY A 60 15.16 19.44 -8.79
C GLY A 60 14.58 18.11 -9.31
N ALA A 61 14.18 17.18 -8.44
CA ALA A 61 13.37 16.04 -8.85
C ALA A 61 12.04 16.48 -9.48
N LYS A 62 11.66 15.81 -10.57
CA LYS A 62 10.46 16.14 -11.37
C LYS A 62 9.53 14.93 -11.46
N VAL A 63 8.23 15.18 -11.32
CA VAL A 63 7.19 14.20 -11.67
C VAL A 63 7.04 14.20 -13.18
N LEU A 64 7.17 13.02 -13.80
CA LEU A 64 7.08 12.87 -15.25
C LEU A 64 5.70 12.40 -15.72
N ALA A 65 5.11 11.46 -14.98
CA ALA A 65 3.83 10.86 -15.31
C ALA A 65 3.15 10.30 -14.05
N GLN A 66 1.83 10.14 -14.14
CA GLN A 66 0.98 9.47 -13.16
C GLN A 66 0.00 8.59 -13.94
N ARG A 67 -0.45 7.45 -13.38
CA ARG A 67 -1.53 6.68 -14.01
C ARG A 67 -2.86 7.38 -13.77
N ASP A 68 -3.78 7.24 -14.71
CA ASP A 68 -5.18 7.63 -14.57
C ASP A 68 -5.82 7.10 -13.27
N ILE A 69 -5.54 5.85 -12.91
CA ILE A 69 -6.06 5.22 -11.70
C ILE A 69 -5.55 5.83 -10.39
N ASP A 70 -4.39 6.49 -10.43
CA ASP A 70 -3.74 7.04 -9.24
C ASP A 70 -4.36 8.39 -8.83
N VAL A 71 -5.11 9.05 -9.73
CA VAL A 71 -5.89 10.26 -9.44
C VAL A 71 -7.02 9.98 -8.44
N SER A 72 -7.62 8.80 -8.53
CA SER A 72 -8.72 8.35 -7.67
C SER A 72 -8.43 6.94 -7.17
N PHE A 73 -7.33 6.82 -6.43
CA PHE A 73 -6.86 5.57 -5.87
C PHE A 73 -7.72 5.14 -4.67
N HIS A 74 -7.83 3.82 -4.44
CA HIS A 74 -8.61 3.26 -3.35
C HIS A 74 -7.85 2.20 -2.56
N SER A 75 -7.98 2.25 -1.23
CA SER A 75 -7.57 1.15 -0.34
C SER A 75 -8.76 0.28 0.03
N ILE A 76 -8.45 -1.00 0.27
CA ILE A 76 -9.39 -1.99 0.74
C ILE A 76 -9.02 -2.39 2.16
N PHE A 77 -9.93 -2.11 3.08
CA PHE A 77 -9.87 -2.68 4.42
C PHE A 77 -10.38 -4.11 4.36
N ILE A 78 -9.61 -5.01 4.95
CA ILE A 78 -9.88 -6.44 4.99
C ILE A 78 -9.96 -6.91 6.44
N ALA A 79 -10.72 -7.97 6.69
CA ALA A 79 -10.79 -8.62 7.99
C ALA A 79 -10.77 -10.14 7.86
N ASN A 80 -10.21 -10.81 8.87
CA ASN A 80 -10.38 -12.23 9.03
C ASN A 80 -11.86 -12.54 9.23
N VAL A 81 -12.41 -13.54 8.56
CA VAL A 81 -13.84 -13.88 8.70
C VAL A 81 -14.21 -14.30 10.13
N ARG A 82 -13.24 -14.80 10.92
CA ARG A 82 -13.43 -15.21 12.32
C ARG A 82 -13.37 -14.05 13.33
N SER A 83 -12.96 -12.85 12.90
CA SER A 83 -12.89 -11.67 13.78
C SER A 83 -14.26 -11.15 14.23
N GLY A 84 -15.32 -11.53 13.51
CA GLY A 84 -16.68 -11.01 13.70
C GLY A 84 -16.92 -9.64 13.05
N ILE A 85 -15.91 -8.99 12.46
CA ILE A 85 -16.07 -7.71 11.75
C ILE A 85 -16.84 -7.98 10.45
N ARG A 86 -17.99 -7.34 10.31
CA ARG A 86 -18.85 -7.42 9.11
C ARG A 86 -18.56 -6.27 8.15
N PRO A 87 -18.80 -6.45 6.83
CA PRO A 87 -18.71 -5.35 5.89
C PRO A 87 -19.67 -4.20 6.21
N PHE A 88 -19.25 -2.98 5.90
CA PHE A 88 -20.04 -1.76 6.08
C PHE A 88 -19.74 -0.76 4.96
N ASN A 89 -20.64 0.22 4.79
CA ASN A 89 -20.55 1.23 3.72
C ASN A 89 -20.27 2.66 4.24
N GLN A 90 -20.39 2.91 5.55
CA GLN A 90 -20.22 4.24 6.13
C GLN A 90 -18.88 4.35 6.86
N GLN A 91 -18.11 5.41 6.57
CA GLN A 91 -16.79 5.63 7.16
C GLN A 91 -16.81 5.67 8.70
N LYS A 92 -17.86 6.22 9.33
CA LYS A 92 -18.02 6.23 10.80
C LYS A 92 -17.99 4.83 11.44
N ASN A 93 -18.29 3.78 10.66
CA ASN A 93 -18.27 2.40 11.15
C ASN A 93 -16.84 1.83 11.24
N LEU A 94 -15.81 2.56 10.81
CA LEU A 94 -14.40 2.23 11.10
C LEU A 94 -14.11 2.18 12.61
N THR A 95 -14.98 2.77 13.45
CA THR A 95 -14.99 2.58 14.90
C THR A 95 -15.06 1.11 15.34
N THR A 96 -15.55 0.21 14.50
CA THR A 96 -15.51 -1.25 14.75
C THR A 96 -14.10 -1.81 14.86
N LEU A 97 -13.09 -1.09 14.37
CA LEU A 97 -11.68 -1.47 14.47
C LEU A 97 -11.07 -1.17 15.85
N LYS A 98 -11.77 -0.42 16.72
CA LYS A 98 -11.31 -0.19 18.09
C LYS A 98 -11.22 -1.52 18.85
N SER A 99 -10.18 -1.65 19.65
CA SER A 99 -9.83 -2.84 20.43
C SER A 99 -9.63 -4.09 19.58
N ARG A 100 -9.38 -3.94 18.27
CA ARG A 100 -9.02 -5.03 17.36
C ARG A 100 -7.53 -5.00 17.08
N ARG A 101 -6.95 -6.17 16.84
CA ARG A 101 -5.58 -6.27 16.33
C ARG A 101 -5.61 -5.83 14.88
N PHE A 102 -5.09 -4.64 14.60
CA PHE A 102 -5.09 -4.05 13.26
C PHE A 102 -3.66 -3.88 12.74
N THR A 103 -3.42 -4.14 11.46
CA THR A 103 -2.12 -3.89 10.83
C THR A 103 -2.21 -3.07 9.54
N PHE A 104 -1.36 -2.04 9.46
CA PHE A 104 -1.02 -1.36 8.21
C PHE A 104 -0.02 -2.19 7.39
N GLY A 105 0.21 -1.76 6.15
CA GLY A 105 1.29 -2.27 5.30
C GLY A 105 2.67 -1.76 5.75
N SER A 106 3.46 -1.27 4.78
CA SER A 106 4.71 -0.55 5.08
C SER A 106 4.44 0.83 5.69
N GLU A 107 5.32 1.27 6.59
CA GLU A 107 5.31 2.61 7.18
C GLU A 107 5.42 3.75 6.14
N ASN A 108 6.05 3.50 5.00
CA ASN A 108 6.21 4.50 3.94
C ASN A 108 5.19 4.32 2.80
N SER A 109 4.14 3.52 3.02
CA SER A 109 3.09 3.31 2.01
C SER A 109 2.00 4.39 2.09
N THR A 110 1.63 4.98 0.95
CA THR A 110 0.44 5.83 0.84
C THR A 110 -0.84 5.02 1.09
N SER A 111 -1.06 3.98 0.28
CA SER A 111 -2.31 3.20 0.23
C SER A 111 -2.36 2.04 1.22
N GLY A 112 -1.23 1.69 1.83
CA GLY A 112 -1.12 0.73 2.92
C GLY A 112 -1.05 1.35 4.31
N ARG A 113 -0.81 2.66 4.41
CA ARG A 113 -0.69 3.36 5.70
C ARG A 113 -1.22 4.78 5.72
N LEU A 114 -0.58 5.74 5.04
CA LEU A 114 -0.85 7.18 5.25
C LEU A 114 -2.34 7.53 5.06
N MET A 115 -2.88 7.23 3.88
CA MET A 115 -4.27 7.52 3.57
C MET A 115 -5.22 6.62 4.35
N PRO A 116 -4.99 5.30 4.47
CA PRO A 116 -5.76 4.46 5.38
C PRO A 116 -5.75 4.84 6.85
N GLN A 117 -4.74 5.54 7.35
CA GLN A 117 -4.72 6.02 8.74
C GLN A 117 -5.59 7.26 8.91
N TYR A 118 -5.67 8.11 7.88
CA TYR A 118 -6.49 9.31 7.88
C TYR A 118 -7.99 8.98 8.05
N PHE A 119 -8.53 7.98 7.35
CA PHE A 119 -9.97 7.71 7.38
C PHE A 119 -10.52 7.22 8.75
N PRO A 120 -9.87 6.26 9.45
CA PRO A 120 -10.22 5.91 10.82
C PRO A 120 -10.08 7.08 11.79
N GLN A 121 -9.05 7.92 11.63
CA GLN A 121 -8.88 9.13 12.46
C GLN A 121 -10.06 10.10 12.30
N GLN A 122 -10.51 10.33 11.07
CA GLN A 122 -11.73 11.11 10.79
C GLN A 122 -12.99 10.48 11.40
N ALA A 123 -13.02 9.15 11.56
CA ALA A 123 -14.09 8.43 12.27
C ALA A 123 -13.90 8.40 13.80
N GLY A 124 -12.90 9.09 14.35
CA GLY A 124 -12.62 9.14 15.79
C GLY A 124 -11.86 7.92 16.33
N VAL A 125 -11.17 7.15 15.47
CA VAL A 125 -10.27 6.06 15.86
C VAL A 125 -8.85 6.56 15.95
N LYS A 126 -8.27 6.50 17.14
CA LYS A 126 -6.88 6.91 17.41
C LYS A 126 -5.94 5.70 17.32
N PRO A 127 -4.64 5.89 17.04
CA PRO A 127 -3.68 4.79 17.03
C PRO A 127 -3.65 3.97 18.33
N ASN A 128 -3.90 4.60 19.47
CA ASN A 128 -3.95 3.93 20.77
C ASN A 128 -5.29 3.23 21.08
N ASP A 129 -6.27 3.29 20.19
CA ASP A 129 -7.54 2.60 20.36
C ASP A 129 -7.48 1.11 19.92
N PHE A 130 -6.41 0.66 19.25
CA PHE A 130 -6.28 -0.74 18.80
C PHE A 130 -5.96 -1.71 19.95
N ALA A 131 -6.21 -3.01 19.75
CA ALA A 131 -5.69 -4.04 20.66
C ALA A 131 -4.16 -3.89 20.70
N ASP A 132 -3.56 -3.86 21.89
CA ASP A 132 -2.13 -3.58 22.13
C ASP A 132 -1.72 -2.09 22.13
N GLY A 133 -2.68 -1.16 22.02
CA GLY A 133 -2.41 0.27 22.15
C GLY A 133 -1.67 0.89 20.96
N ALA A 134 -1.51 0.15 19.87
CA ALA A 134 -0.94 0.61 18.61
C ALA A 134 -1.37 -0.32 17.45
N PRO A 135 -1.36 0.17 16.20
CA PRO A 135 -1.47 -0.70 15.03
C PRO A 135 -0.12 -1.40 14.76
N GLY A 136 -0.17 -2.58 14.12
CA GLY A 136 1.02 -3.24 13.59
C GLY A 136 1.43 -2.74 12.20
N PHE A 137 2.63 -3.11 11.75
CA PHE A 137 3.15 -2.85 10.41
C PHE A 137 3.68 -4.15 9.78
N SER A 138 3.00 -4.64 8.74
CA SER A 138 3.35 -5.91 8.10
C SER A 138 4.52 -5.80 7.11
N GLY A 139 4.88 -4.56 6.72
CA GLY A 139 5.93 -4.28 5.75
C GLY A 139 5.50 -4.37 4.27
N SER A 140 4.42 -5.06 3.92
CA SER A 140 3.93 -5.14 2.53
C SER A 140 2.45 -5.51 2.43
N HIS A 141 1.82 -5.24 1.29
CA HIS A 141 0.43 -5.63 1.08
C HIS A 141 0.21 -7.15 1.11
N ASP A 142 1.12 -7.92 0.52
CA ASP A 142 1.03 -9.39 0.52
C ASP A 142 1.17 -9.94 1.95
N ALA A 143 2.09 -9.37 2.75
CA ALA A 143 2.21 -9.71 4.16
C ALA A 143 0.95 -9.34 4.96
N THR A 144 0.37 -8.17 4.74
CA THR A 144 -0.92 -7.78 5.36
C THR A 144 -2.01 -8.80 5.06
N ILE A 145 -2.17 -9.21 3.80
CA ILE A 145 -3.17 -10.21 3.40
C ILE A 145 -2.92 -11.53 4.13
N ALA A 146 -1.68 -12.01 4.16
CA ALA A 146 -1.33 -13.27 4.79
C ALA A 146 -1.63 -13.26 6.31
N LEU A 147 -1.24 -12.18 7.00
CA LEU A 147 -1.41 -12.02 8.45
C LEU A 147 -2.88 -11.85 8.87
N VAL A 148 -3.67 -11.13 8.07
CA VAL A 148 -5.12 -11.02 8.32
C VAL A 148 -5.81 -12.34 7.99
N GLN A 149 -5.42 -13.00 6.90
CA GLN A 149 -5.98 -14.30 6.51
C GLN A 149 -5.70 -15.40 7.55
N SER A 150 -4.52 -15.42 8.17
CA SER A 150 -4.19 -16.38 9.23
C SER A 150 -4.93 -16.09 10.54
N GLY A 151 -5.31 -14.82 10.76
CA GLY A 151 -5.94 -14.36 12.00
C GLY A 151 -4.93 -13.91 13.06
N VAL A 152 -3.66 -13.71 12.68
CA VAL A 152 -2.67 -13.02 13.53
C VAL A 152 -3.12 -11.59 13.79
N TYR A 153 -3.63 -10.93 12.75
CA TYR A 153 -4.38 -9.67 12.89
C TYR A 153 -5.85 -9.91 12.53
N ASP A 154 -6.74 -9.17 13.20
CA ASP A 154 -8.18 -9.24 12.97
C ASP A 154 -8.56 -8.50 11.69
N ALA A 155 -7.88 -7.38 11.42
CA ALA A 155 -8.10 -6.55 10.25
C ALA A 155 -6.80 -5.87 9.78
N GLY A 156 -6.82 -5.41 8.54
CA GLY A 156 -5.73 -4.64 7.95
C GLY A 156 -6.19 -3.92 6.70
N VAL A 157 -5.27 -3.27 6.01
CA VAL A 157 -5.58 -2.47 4.82
C VAL A 157 -4.55 -2.65 3.72
N VAL A 158 -5.03 -2.72 2.48
CA VAL A 158 -4.21 -3.01 1.30
C VAL A 158 -4.62 -2.19 0.09
N ASN A 159 -3.71 -2.10 -0.87
CA ASN A 159 -3.96 -1.59 -2.21
C ASN A 159 -5.02 -2.44 -2.93
N GLU A 160 -5.99 -1.80 -3.59
CA GLU A 160 -7.11 -2.51 -4.24
C GLU A 160 -6.65 -3.44 -5.37
N GLN A 161 -5.67 -3.03 -6.18
CA GLN A 161 -5.14 -3.86 -7.26
C GLN A 161 -4.44 -5.10 -6.72
N VAL A 162 -3.65 -4.94 -5.65
CA VAL A 162 -2.96 -6.06 -4.98
C VAL A 162 -3.97 -7.03 -4.38
N TRP A 163 -5.03 -6.53 -3.76
CA TRP A 163 -6.12 -7.37 -3.25
C TRP A 163 -6.78 -8.19 -4.36
N ARG A 164 -7.18 -7.54 -5.47
CA ARG A 164 -7.79 -8.24 -6.62
C ARG A 164 -6.86 -9.28 -7.21
N ALA A 165 -5.57 -8.94 -7.39
CA ALA A 165 -4.57 -9.86 -7.91
C ALA A 165 -4.38 -11.08 -6.99
N ASN A 166 -4.30 -10.88 -5.67
CA ASN A 166 -4.16 -11.98 -4.72
C ASN A 166 -5.39 -12.90 -4.68
N LEU A 167 -6.60 -12.36 -4.86
CA LEU A 167 -7.81 -13.17 -5.00
C LEU A 167 -7.80 -13.97 -6.31
N HIS A 168 -7.47 -13.31 -7.42
CA HIS A 168 -7.39 -13.95 -8.74
C HIS A 168 -6.35 -15.08 -8.76
N ASP A 169 -5.17 -14.83 -8.18
CA ASP A 169 -4.06 -15.78 -8.13
C ASP A 169 -4.23 -16.85 -7.02
N GLY A 170 -5.35 -16.87 -6.30
CA GLY A 170 -5.65 -17.86 -5.25
C GLY A 170 -4.86 -17.73 -3.95
N LYS A 171 -4.04 -16.68 -3.80
CA LYS A 171 -3.25 -16.40 -2.59
C LYS A 171 -4.11 -15.93 -1.43
N ALA A 172 -5.17 -15.18 -1.73
CA ALA A 172 -6.21 -14.79 -0.79
C ALA A 172 -7.47 -15.65 -1.00
N SER A 173 -8.03 -16.16 0.09
CA SER A 173 -9.30 -16.90 0.08
C SER A 173 -10.39 -16.08 0.75
N ARG A 174 -11.49 -15.85 0.01
CA ARG A 174 -12.70 -15.17 0.55
C ARG A 174 -13.33 -15.93 1.73
N ALA A 175 -13.06 -17.23 1.86
CA ALA A 175 -13.50 -18.03 2.99
C ALA A 175 -12.70 -17.75 4.28
N ARG A 176 -11.58 -17.03 4.21
CA ARG A 176 -10.72 -16.73 5.35
C ARG A 176 -10.54 -15.23 5.60
N VAL A 177 -10.55 -14.43 4.54
CA VAL A 177 -10.39 -12.97 4.61
C VAL A 177 -11.37 -12.30 3.66
N GLN A 178 -12.04 -11.26 4.14
CA GLN A 178 -13.07 -10.53 3.39
C GLN A 178 -12.81 -9.04 3.38
N THR A 179 -13.32 -8.35 2.36
CA THR A 179 -13.35 -6.89 2.34
C THR A 179 -14.40 -6.38 3.33
N ILE A 180 -14.03 -5.43 4.18
CA ILE A 180 -14.97 -4.83 5.14
C ILE A 180 -15.35 -3.40 4.76
N TRP A 181 -14.46 -2.67 4.10
CA TRP A 181 -14.70 -1.31 3.66
C TRP A 181 -13.74 -0.91 2.54
N ARG A 182 -14.18 0.02 1.68
CA ARG A 182 -13.39 0.60 0.59
C ARG A 182 -13.34 2.10 0.81
N THR A 183 -12.16 2.69 0.73
CA THR A 183 -12.01 4.14 0.92
C THR A 183 -12.71 4.93 -0.19
N PRO A 184 -13.08 6.20 0.06
CA PRO A 184 -13.21 7.19 -1.01
C PRO A 184 -11.94 7.25 -1.87
N GLY A 185 -12.07 7.81 -3.07
CA GLY A 185 -10.93 8.01 -3.96
C GLY A 185 -9.99 9.07 -3.41
N TYR A 186 -8.68 8.84 -3.53
CA TYR A 186 -7.66 9.81 -3.15
C TYR A 186 -6.45 9.75 -4.10
N PRO A 187 -5.63 10.82 -4.19
CA PRO A 187 -4.40 10.77 -4.98
C PRO A 187 -3.35 9.84 -4.35
N ASP A 188 -2.82 8.90 -5.13
CA ASP A 188 -1.59 8.13 -4.85
C ASP A 188 -0.54 8.37 -5.94
#